data_AF-I3UZE0-F1
#
_entry.id   AF-I3UZE0-F1
#
_cell.length_a   1.000
_cell.length_b   1.000
_cell.length_c   1.000
_cell.angle_alpha   90.00
_cell.angle_beta   90.00
_cell.angle_gamma   90.00
#
_symmetry.space_group_name_H-M   'P 1'
#
loop_
_entity.id
_entity.type
_entity.pdbx_description
1 polymer ?
#
loop_
_entity_poly.entity_id
_entity_poly.type
_entity_poly.pdbx_seq_one_letter_code
_entity_poly.pdbx_strand_id
1 'polypeptide(L)'
;MTNQSPRSCLVHGPSGCGKTTYAQAIAKALGLRDVLDNWAPGKPAPLLNTLLLSCECDPNWHFKGRAMTFDQAMQIARQQGTVV
;
A
#
# COMPACT_ATOMS: atom_id res chain seq x y z
N MET A 1 23.58 6.78 12.42
CA MET A 1 22.73 5.81 11.69
C MET A 1 21.33 6.39 11.62
N THR A 2 20.97 7.08 10.55
CA THR A 2 19.61 7.64 10.43
C THR A 2 18.67 6.51 10.06
N ASN A 3 18.01 5.93 11.06
CA ASN A 3 17.00 4.87 10.90
C ASN A 3 15.75 5.47 10.24
N GLN A 4 15.85 5.77 8.94
CA GLN A 4 14.78 6.42 8.20
C GLN A 4 13.68 5.38 7.96
N SER A 5 12.57 5.54 8.66
CA SER A 5 11.38 4.73 8.45
C SER A 5 10.96 4.79 6.98
N PRO A 6 10.63 3.66 6.33
CA PRO A 6 10.11 3.68 4.97
C PRO A 6 8.87 4.57 4.87
N ARG A 7 8.75 5.28 3.76
CA ARG A 7 7.54 6.07 3.47
C ARG A 7 6.37 5.14 3.24
N SER A 8 5.19 5.59 3.64
CA SER A 8 3.96 4.87 3.35
C SER A 8 3.75 4.67 1.85
N CYS A 9 3.05 3.59 1.51
CA CYS A 9 2.66 3.27 0.14
C CYS A 9 1.14 3.16 0.03
N LEU A 10 0.57 3.64 -1.06
CA LEU A 10 -0.84 3.50 -1.40
C LEU A 10 -1.00 2.43 -2.46
N VAL A 11 -1.84 1.44 -2.20
CA VAL A 11 -2.23 0.40 -3.15
C VAL A 11 -3.70 0.57 -3.49
N HIS A 12 -3.98 0.73 -4.78
CA HIS A 12 -5.33 0.93 -5.28
C HIS A 12 -5.74 -0.16 -6.26
N GLY A 13 -7.05 -0.39 -6.37
CA GLY A 13 -7.61 -1.31 -7.35
C GLY A 13 -9.10 -1.55 -7.12
N PRO A 14 -9.78 -2.29 -8.00
CA PRO A 14 -11.22 -2.54 -7.88
C PRO A 14 -11.59 -3.19 -6.54
N SER A 15 -12.81 -2.94 -6.07
CA SER A 15 -13.38 -3.66 -4.93
C SER A 15 -13.43 -5.16 -5.23
N GLY A 16 -13.12 -6.00 -4.23
CA GLY A 16 -13.17 -7.45 -4.39
C GLY A 16 -11.93 -8.11 -5.01
N CYS A 17 -10.90 -7.35 -5.43
CA CYS A 17 -9.63 -7.92 -5.93
C CYS A 17 -8.77 -8.62 -4.87
N GLY A 18 -9.21 -8.71 -3.61
CA GLY A 18 -8.45 -9.35 -2.53
C GLY A 18 -7.40 -8.45 -1.86
N LYS A 19 -7.44 -7.13 -2.05
CA LYS A 19 -6.49 -6.18 -1.44
C LYS A 19 -6.31 -6.39 0.06
N THR A 20 -7.41 -6.52 0.81
CA THR A 20 -7.40 -6.76 2.25
C THR A 20 -6.78 -8.12 2.60
N THR A 21 -7.07 -9.17 1.83
CA THR A 21 -6.53 -10.52 2.02
C THR A 21 -5.00 -10.55 1.88
N TYR A 22 -4.46 -9.83 0.90
CA TYR A 22 -3.02 -9.78 0.65
C TYR A 22 -2.32 -8.59 1.30
N ALA A 23 -3.02 -7.77 2.08
CA ALA A 23 -2.52 -6.51 2.61
C ALA A 23 -1.25 -6.70 3.44
N GLN A 24 -1.26 -7.68 4.34
CA GLN A 24 -0.12 -7.98 5.20
C GLN A 24 1.10 -8.48 4.41
N ALA A 25 0.85 -9.31 3.39
CA ALA A 25 1.92 -9.83 2.55
C ALA A 25 2.55 -8.72 1.70
N ILE A 26 1.74 -7.83 1.14
CA ILE A 26 2.20 -6.66 0.40
C ILE A 26 2.94 -5.68 1.33
N ALA A 27 2.42 -5.41 2.53
CA ALA A 27 3.04 -4.52 3.49
C ALA A 27 4.44 -5.02 3.86
N LYS A 28 4.55 -6.31 4.19
CA LYS A 28 5.83 -6.96 4.49
C LYS A 28 6.81 -6.91 3.30
N ALA A 29 6.34 -7.16 2.08
CA ALA A 29 7.17 -7.05 0.87
C ALA A 29 7.68 -5.62 0.60
N LEU A 30 6.94 -4.60 1.04
CA LEU A 30 7.31 -3.20 0.95
C LEU A 30 8.09 -2.70 2.19
N GLY A 31 8.35 -3.56 3.17
CA GLY A 31 9.01 -3.19 4.44
C GLY A 31 8.15 -2.32 5.36
N LEU A 32 6.84 -2.32 5.17
CA LEU A 32 5.86 -1.58 5.97
C LEU A 32 5.36 -2.45 7.12
N ARG A 33 4.94 -1.79 8.21
CA ARG A 33 4.49 -2.47 9.44
C ARG A 33 2.98 -2.42 9.60
N ASP A 34 2.41 -1.29 9.23
CA ASP A 34 1.00 -1.00 9.44
C ASP A 34 0.22 -1.13 8.14
N VAL A 35 -1.07 -1.46 8.27
CA VAL A 35 -2.01 -1.51 7.15
C VAL A 35 -3.20 -0.62 7.51
N LEU A 36 -3.52 0.32 6.62
CA LEU A 36 -4.72 1.14 6.69
C LEU A 36 -5.64 0.77 5.53
N ASP A 37 -6.68 -0.01 5.83
CA ASP A 37 -7.69 -0.35 4.84
C ASP A 37 -8.71 0.78 4.67
N ASN A 38 -9.35 0.83 3.51
CA ASN A 38 -10.42 1.77 3.16
C ASN A 38 -10.04 3.26 3.28
N TRP A 39 -8.81 3.59 2.87
CA TRP A 39 -8.38 4.97 2.72
C TRP A 39 -9.05 5.61 1.50
N ALA A 40 -9.47 6.86 1.66
CA ALA A 40 -10.13 7.65 0.62
C ALA A 40 -9.46 9.03 0.53
N PRO A 41 -9.48 9.69 -0.64
CA PRO A 41 -9.01 11.06 -0.81
C PRO A 41 -9.63 12.00 0.22
N GLY A 42 -8.84 12.95 0.72
CA GLY A 42 -9.27 13.88 1.78
C GLY A 42 -9.16 13.32 3.21
N LYS A 43 -8.98 12.00 3.39
CA LYS A 43 -8.63 11.44 4.71
C LYS A 43 -7.14 11.60 5.00
N PRO A 44 -6.74 11.82 6.27
CA PRO A 44 -5.33 11.85 6.65
C PRO A 44 -4.64 10.52 6.29
N ALA A 45 -3.50 10.61 5.62
CA ALA A 45 -2.66 9.47 5.28
C ALA A 45 -1.42 9.46 6.17
N PRO A 46 -1.13 8.37 6.91
CA PRO A 46 0.13 8.25 7.63
C PRO A 46 1.32 8.38 6.67
N LEU A 47 2.33 9.17 7.04
CA LEU A 47 3.45 9.46 6.14
C LEU A 47 4.49 8.33 6.06
N LEU A 48 4.57 7.49 7.10
CA LEU A 48 5.61 6.48 7.28
C LEU A 48 5.01 5.12 7.66
N ASN A 49 5.71 4.04 7.30
CA ASN A 49 5.50 2.65 7.72
C ASN A 49 4.11 2.05 7.46
N THR A 50 3.24 2.70 6.68
CA THR A 50 1.86 2.24 6.50
C THR A 50 1.56 1.90 5.04
N LEU A 51 0.94 0.75 4.81
CA LEU A 51 0.30 0.39 3.55
C LEU A 51 -1.14 0.88 3.56
N LEU A 52 -1.48 1.83 2.70
CA LEU A 52 -2.85 2.29 2.52
C LEU A 52 -3.51 1.49 1.41
N LEU A 53 -4.75 1.06 1.60
CA LEU A 53 -5.57 0.43 0.57
C LEU A 53 -6.70 1.36 0.16
N SER A 54 -6.88 1.56 -1.15
CA SER A 54 -8.01 2.33 -1.69
C SER A 54 -8.73 1.54 -2.80
N CYS A 55 -10.05 1.68 -2.84
CA CYS A 55 -10.87 1.21 -3.94
C CYS A 55 -11.09 2.28 -5.01
N GLU A 56 -10.78 3.53 -4.70
CA GLU A 56 -10.86 4.63 -5.64
C GLU A 56 -9.67 4.56 -6.59
N CYS A 57 -9.86 4.97 -7.83
CA CYS A 57 -8.81 5.22 -8.81
C CYS A 57 -8.92 6.70 -9.17
N ASP A 58 -8.33 7.58 -8.36
CA ASP A 58 -8.38 9.02 -8.59
C ASP A 58 -6.99 9.54 -8.99
N PRO A 59 -6.86 10.22 -10.14
CA PRO A 59 -5.57 10.73 -10.62
C PRO A 59 -5.03 11.91 -9.79
N ASN A 60 -5.85 12.54 -8.93
CA ASN A 60 -5.50 13.70 -8.11
C ASN A 60 -5.20 13.33 -6.65
N TRP A 61 -4.70 12.12 -6.35
CA TRP A 61 -4.29 11.82 -4.98
C TRP A 61 -3.20 12.76 -4.48
N HIS A 62 -3.52 13.54 -3.45
CA HIS A 62 -2.56 14.31 -2.66
C HIS A 62 -1.70 13.39 -1.76
N PHE A 63 -1.48 12.14 -2.17
CA PHE A 63 -0.64 11.19 -1.46
C PHE A 63 0.83 11.45 -1.82
N LYS A 64 1.61 11.89 -0.83
CA LYS A 64 3.04 12.24 -1.02
C LYS A 64 4.00 11.04 -1.00
N GLY A 65 3.48 9.82 -0.94
CA GLY A 65 4.25 8.56 -0.95
C GLY A 65 4.19 7.84 -2.31
N ARG A 66 4.60 6.56 -2.32
CA ARG A 66 4.50 5.71 -3.52
C ARG A 66 3.07 5.19 -3.69
N ALA A 67 2.39 5.53 -4.78
CA ALA A 67 1.13 4.92 -5.17
C ALA A 67 1.37 3.86 -6.26
N MET A 68 0.65 2.74 -6.22
CA MET A 68 0.73 1.67 -7.21
C MET A 68 -0.57 0.85 -7.28
N THR A 69 -0.77 0.15 -8.39
CA THR A 69 -1.93 -0.76 -8.53
C THR A 69 -1.77 -2.01 -7.67
N PHE A 70 -2.87 -2.69 -7.38
CA PHE A 70 -2.84 -3.98 -6.71
C PHE A 70 -1.98 -5.02 -7.44
N ASP A 71 -2.04 -5.07 -8.77
CA ASP A 71 -1.22 -6.00 -9.56
C ASP A 71 0.28 -5.70 -9.43
N GLN A 72 0.67 -4.42 -9.45
CA GLN A 72 2.06 -4.02 -9.21
C GLN A 72 2.52 -4.42 -7.80
N ALA A 73 1.66 -4.23 -6.80
CA ALA A 73 1.96 -4.62 -5.42
C ALA A 73 2.14 -6.15 -5.29
N MET A 74 1.31 -6.94 -5.98
CA MET A 74 1.41 -8.40 -6.00
C MET A 74 2.67 -8.90 -6.73
N GLN A 75 3.08 -8.23 -7.81
CA GLN A 75 4.35 -8.53 -8.47
C GLN A 75 5.53 -8.33 -7.53
N ILE A 76 5.54 -7.23 -6.77
CA ILE A 76 6.58 -6.98 -5.75
C ILE A 76 6.53 -8.06 -4.66
N ALA A 77 5.34 -8.40 -4.17
CA ALA A 77 5.18 -9.40 -3.12
C ALA A 77 5.66 -10.80 -3.55
N ARG A 78 5.47 -11.15 -4.82
CA ARG A 78 5.98 -12.38 -5.43
C ARG A 78 7.51 -12.37 -5.57
N GLN A 79 8.08 -11.26 -6.04
CA GLN A 79 9.54 -11.11 -6.16
C GLN A 79 10.24 -11.20 -4.79
N GLN A 80 9.56 -10.77 -3.73
CA GLN A 80 10.03 -10.83 -2.34
C GLN A 80 9.70 -12.16 -1.63
N GLY A 81 9.07 -13.13 -2.32
CA GLY A 81 8.68 -14.42 -1.74
C GLY A 81 7.69 -14.32 -0.57
N THR A 82 6.93 -13.21 -0.51
CA THR A 82 5.98 -12.95 0.59
C THR A 82 4.56 -13.44 0.24
N VAL A 83 4.29 -13.66 -1.05
CA VAL A 83 3.10 -14.33 -1.56
C VAL A 83 3.54 -15.50 -2.43
N VAL A 84 2.92 -16.68 -2.22
CA VAL A 84 3.10 -17.89 -3.02
C VAL A 84 2.14 -17.94 -4.20
#